data_AF-A0A1A2DH27-F1
#
_entry.id   AF-A0A1A2DH27-F1
#
_cell.length_a   1.000
_cell.length_b   1.000
_cell.length_c   1.000
_cell.angle_alpha   90.00
_cell.angle_beta   90.00
_cell.angle_gamma   90.00
#
_symmetry.space_group_name_H-M   'P 1'
#
loop_
_entity.id
_entity.type
_entity.pdbx_description
1 polymer ?
#
loop_
_entity_poly.entity_id
_entity_poly.type
_entity_poly.pdbx_seq_one_letter_code
_entity_poly.pdbx_strand_id
1 'polypeptide(L)'
;MSSTLTGFSRGSNRRVLGVWVVFLLAAASWAVGGYIGAAIAVAVGVAAVFVRWWGQPAWSWLVLWRRGRRPIRWNAPITVANNRSGGGVRVQDDVAVVAVQLLGRAHQATLVTGSVTVDTDNVIDVVELVPMMHQALGLQLDSISVVSLGSRHGNIGDYPRVYDSEIGTPPYAGRRETWLIMRLSIIDNTQALRWRTTVGAAAISAAQRIAGLLRCQGLRAKVATATDLAELDRRLGCDAVEGETQRWKAIRGEAGWMTTYAYPADAIDSRVLSQAWTLRADEVIQNVTVYPDATCTATITVRTPTPAPTPPSVILRRLNGEQAAAAAANMCGPRPYLRALRPSPLPEQLLTEIGPSGVLVGKLSNGDRLLIPVTDAGELSRVFVAADDPVAKRIVIRTAGTGERVCVHTRDMTRWASVRMPEIGVVSTARPAPRTTVSVVEHAAPISPTPRPATVITIAPSGTRLPEGHRHNFEVIIEQVGPATVRVSAAGKDWLVEMDMFRAENRYVSLDPVTMSVM
;
A
#
# COMPACT_ATOMS: atom_id res chain seq x y z
N MET A 1 1.90 -21.83 -15.87
CA MET A 1 2.70 -22.28 -17.04
C MET A 1 4.08 -21.62 -17.02
N SER A 2 5.15 -22.38 -16.77
CA SER A 2 6.54 -21.90 -16.85
C SER A 2 6.98 -21.75 -18.31
N SER A 3 6.58 -20.67 -18.97
CA SER A 3 7.16 -20.30 -20.27
C SER A 3 8.52 -19.64 -20.02
N THR A 4 9.56 -20.47 -19.93
CA THR A 4 10.95 -20.04 -20.06
C THR A 4 11.10 -19.28 -21.38
N LEU A 5 11.21 -17.96 -21.32
CA LEU A 5 11.53 -17.09 -22.45
C LEU A 5 12.80 -17.51 -23.20
N THR A 6 13.64 -18.36 -22.62
CA THR A 6 14.83 -18.89 -23.27
C THR A 6 14.53 -19.90 -24.35
N GLY A 7 13.45 -20.69 -24.30
CA GLY A 7 13.21 -21.72 -25.32
C GLY A 7 14.48 -22.54 -25.64
N PHE A 8 15.25 -22.90 -24.62
CA PHE A 8 16.44 -23.74 -24.76
C PHE A 8 16.25 -25.06 -23.99
N SER A 9 15.04 -25.64 -23.98
CA SER A 9 14.88 -27.07 -23.73
C SER A 9 15.46 -27.87 -24.92
N ARG A 10 15.71 -29.17 -24.75
CA ARG A 10 16.24 -30.04 -25.82
C ARG A 10 15.34 -30.09 -27.08
N GLY A 11 14.12 -29.53 -27.06
CA GLY A 11 13.16 -29.54 -28.16
C GLY A 11 12.57 -28.19 -28.59
N SER A 12 13.26 -27.05 -28.41
CA SER A 12 12.70 -25.73 -28.78
C SER A 12 13.27 -25.13 -30.07
N ASN A 13 12.36 -24.69 -30.96
CA ASN A 13 12.59 -24.05 -32.27
C ASN A 13 13.50 -22.81 -32.23
N ARG A 14 13.72 -22.21 -31.06
CA ARG A 14 14.57 -21.01 -30.91
C ARG A 14 16.07 -21.31 -30.98
N ARG A 15 16.51 -22.56 -30.73
CA ARG A 15 17.90 -23.00 -31.01
C ARG A 15 18.21 -22.94 -32.50
N VAL A 16 17.27 -23.45 -33.31
CA VAL A 16 17.35 -23.45 -34.77
C VAL A 16 17.42 -22.01 -35.29
N LEU A 17 16.57 -21.13 -34.76
CA LEU A 17 16.57 -19.69 -35.08
C LEU A 17 17.89 -19.00 -34.72
N GLY A 18 18.49 -19.34 -33.58
CA GLY A 18 19.81 -18.86 -33.18
C GLY A 18 20.92 -19.30 -34.14
N VAL A 19 20.91 -20.58 -34.54
CA VAL A 19 21.86 -21.12 -35.54
C VAL A 19 21.68 -20.41 -36.89
N TRP A 20 20.44 -20.17 -37.33
CA TRP A 20 20.16 -19.42 -38.54
C TRP A 20 20.67 -17.98 -38.50
N VAL A 21 20.52 -17.28 -37.37
CA VAL A 21 21.04 -15.92 -37.20
C VAL A 21 22.58 -15.90 -37.26
N VAL A 22 23.25 -16.85 -36.61
CA VAL A 22 24.71 -16.98 -36.68
C VAL A 22 25.16 -17.29 -38.12
N PHE A 23 24.44 -18.16 -38.82
CA PHE A 23 24.71 -18.51 -40.21
C PHE A 23 24.53 -17.31 -41.17
N LEU A 24 23.45 -16.54 -41.01
CA LEU A 24 23.19 -15.34 -41.82
C LEU A 24 24.21 -14.24 -41.56
N LEU A 25 24.62 -14.03 -40.30
CA LEU A 25 25.69 -13.09 -39.96
C LEU A 25 27.03 -13.54 -40.54
N ALA A 26 27.36 -14.83 -40.46
CA ALA A 26 28.57 -15.38 -41.06
C ALA A 26 28.59 -15.22 -42.58
N ALA A 27 27.47 -15.50 -43.26
CA ALA A 27 27.34 -15.35 -44.70
C ALA A 27 27.43 -13.87 -45.15
N ALA A 28 26.80 -12.95 -44.41
CA ALA A 28 26.87 -11.53 -44.70
C ALA A 28 28.28 -10.95 -44.44
N SER A 29 28.94 -11.35 -43.35
CA SER A 29 30.31 -10.92 -43.05
C SER A 29 31.36 -11.57 -43.95
N TRP A 30 31.10 -12.75 -44.49
CA TRP A 30 31.94 -13.38 -45.51
C TRP A 30 32.00 -12.54 -46.79
N ALA A 31 30.86 -11.99 -47.21
CA ALA A 31 30.77 -11.16 -48.42
C ALA A 31 31.57 -9.84 -48.32
N VAL A 32 31.80 -9.33 -47.10
CA VAL A 32 32.49 -8.04 -46.87
C VAL A 32 33.95 -8.23 -46.44
N GLY A 33 34.26 -9.26 -45.64
CA GLY A 33 35.57 -9.43 -44.99
C GLY A 33 36.24 -10.78 -45.24
N GLY A 34 35.75 -11.58 -46.18
CA GLY A 34 36.29 -12.91 -46.47
C GLY A 34 36.24 -13.85 -45.25
N TYR A 35 37.12 -14.85 -45.22
CA TYR A 35 37.12 -15.90 -44.18
C TYR A 35 37.33 -15.34 -42.77
N ILE A 36 38.09 -14.25 -42.63
CA ILE A 36 38.33 -13.60 -41.33
C ILE A 36 37.05 -12.93 -40.82
N GLY A 37 36.31 -12.24 -41.70
CA GLY A 37 35.00 -11.65 -41.37
C GLY A 37 33.97 -12.71 -40.95
N ALA A 38 33.93 -13.84 -41.65
CA ALA A 38 33.07 -14.97 -41.30
C ALA A 38 33.44 -15.59 -39.94
N ALA A 39 34.73 -15.81 -39.67
CA ALA A 39 35.20 -16.38 -38.41
C ALA A 39 34.87 -15.47 -37.21
N ILE A 40 35.06 -14.15 -37.34
CA ILE A 40 34.69 -13.17 -36.31
C ILE A 40 33.18 -13.16 -36.10
N ALA A 41 32.37 -13.19 -37.16
CA ALA A 41 30.91 -13.19 -37.06
C ALA A 41 30.37 -14.47 -36.41
N VAL A 42 30.95 -15.64 -36.69
CA VAL A 42 30.62 -16.89 -36.02
C VAL A 42 31.00 -16.81 -34.54
N ALA A 43 32.21 -16.34 -34.21
CA ALA A 43 32.66 -16.22 -32.82
C ALA A 43 31.76 -15.26 -32.01
N VAL A 44 31.46 -14.08 -32.54
CA VAL A 44 30.58 -13.08 -31.92
C VAL A 44 29.14 -13.57 -31.85
N GLY A 45 28.63 -14.19 -32.92
CA GLY A 45 27.29 -14.76 -32.98
C GLY A 45 27.09 -15.89 -31.97
N VAL A 46 28.04 -16.81 -31.90
CA VAL A 46 28.04 -17.89 -30.91
C VAL A 46 28.13 -17.30 -29.49
N ALA A 47 28.99 -16.30 -29.27
CA ALA A 47 29.07 -15.62 -27.98
C ALA A 47 27.74 -14.95 -27.60
N ALA A 48 27.13 -14.16 -28.47
CA ALA A 48 25.88 -13.46 -28.19
C ALA A 48 24.67 -14.39 -27.97
N VAL A 49 24.63 -15.54 -28.66
CA VAL A 49 23.50 -16.47 -28.63
C VAL A 49 23.65 -17.53 -27.53
N PHE A 50 24.87 -18.05 -27.31
CA PHE A 50 25.10 -19.20 -26.43
C PHE A 50 25.88 -18.86 -25.15
N VAL A 51 26.67 -17.79 -25.10
CA VAL A 51 27.35 -17.39 -23.86
C VAL A 51 26.34 -16.76 -22.92
N ARG A 52 26.21 -17.38 -21.74
CA ARG A 52 25.32 -16.93 -20.67
C ARG A 52 25.97 -15.78 -19.92
N TRP A 53 25.53 -14.56 -20.17
CA TRP A 53 25.88 -13.40 -19.38
C TRP A 53 24.89 -13.25 -18.21
N TRP A 54 25.39 -13.43 -16.97
CA TRP A 54 24.57 -13.43 -15.74
C TRP A 54 23.43 -14.46 -15.78
N GLY A 55 23.74 -15.68 -16.20
CA GLY A 55 22.82 -16.81 -16.25
C GLY A 55 21.85 -16.82 -17.44
N GLN A 56 21.90 -15.84 -18.35
CA GLN A 56 21.00 -15.73 -19.50
C GLN A 56 21.75 -15.28 -20.77
N PRO A 57 21.29 -15.64 -21.98
CA PRO A 57 21.93 -15.18 -23.23
C PRO A 57 21.90 -13.65 -23.38
N ALA A 58 22.92 -13.06 -24.00
CA ALA A 58 23.04 -11.60 -24.17
C ALA A 58 21.81 -10.96 -24.85
N TRP A 59 21.23 -11.64 -25.86
CA TRP A 59 20.04 -11.17 -26.55
C TRP A 59 18.80 -11.05 -25.65
N SER A 60 18.71 -11.85 -24.58
CA SER A 60 17.59 -11.78 -23.64
C SER A 60 17.57 -10.45 -22.90
N TRP A 61 18.75 -9.87 -22.63
CA TRP A 61 18.90 -8.55 -22.03
C TRP A 61 18.52 -7.44 -23.01
N LEU A 62 18.82 -7.59 -24.30
CA LEU A 62 18.37 -6.66 -25.34
C LEU A 62 16.83 -6.67 -25.50
N VAL A 63 16.21 -7.86 -25.47
CA VAL A 63 14.75 -7.99 -25.50
C VAL A 63 14.13 -7.40 -24.24
N LEU A 64 14.72 -7.65 -23.07
CA LEU A 64 14.28 -7.06 -21.80
C LEU A 64 14.38 -5.54 -21.83
N TRP A 65 15.47 -5.01 -22.38
CA TRP A 65 15.68 -3.57 -22.53
C TRP A 65 14.66 -2.94 -23.49
N ARG A 66 14.31 -3.59 -24.59
CA ARG A 66 13.26 -3.11 -25.51
C ARG A 66 11.86 -3.22 -24.92
N ARG A 67 11.57 -4.27 -24.14
CA ARG A 67 10.25 -4.48 -23.51
C ARG A 67 10.04 -3.60 -22.29
N GLY A 68 11.05 -3.48 -21.43
CA GLY A 68 11.03 -2.70 -20.19
C GLY A 68 11.05 -1.19 -20.37
N ARG A 69 10.93 -0.71 -21.62
CA ARG A 69 10.77 0.70 -21.98
C ARG A 69 9.43 0.98 -22.65
N ARG A 70 8.53 -0.01 -22.74
CA ARG A 70 7.22 0.18 -23.35
C ARG A 70 6.25 0.72 -22.29
N PRO A 71 5.57 1.84 -22.57
CA PRO A 71 4.49 2.30 -21.71
C PRO A 71 3.38 1.25 -21.73
N ILE A 72 2.82 0.97 -20.54
CA ILE A 72 1.68 0.06 -20.40
C ILE A 72 0.47 0.94 -20.17
N ARG A 73 -0.51 0.86 -21.08
CA ARG A 73 -1.77 1.60 -21.00
C ARG A 73 -2.93 0.63 -20.86
N TRP A 74 -3.90 0.99 -20.05
CA TRP A 74 -5.11 0.21 -19.89
C TRP A 74 -6.36 0.95 -20.34
N ASN A 75 -7.37 0.19 -20.72
CA ASN A 75 -8.69 0.75 -20.99
C ASN A 75 -9.30 1.29 -19.70
N ALA A 76 -10.15 2.31 -19.82
CA ALA A 76 -10.89 2.83 -18.68
C ALA A 76 -11.79 1.74 -18.07
N PRO A 77 -11.91 1.66 -16.73
CA PRO A 77 -12.83 0.74 -16.09
C PRO A 77 -14.27 1.14 -16.40
N ILE A 78 -15.15 0.15 -16.54
CA ILE A 78 -16.57 0.35 -16.82
C ILE A 78 -17.41 -0.04 -15.60
N THR A 79 -18.53 0.65 -15.40
CA THR A 79 -19.50 0.26 -14.37
C THR A 79 -20.42 -0.81 -14.93
N VAL A 80 -20.48 -1.95 -14.26
CA VAL A 80 -21.42 -3.02 -14.58
C VAL A 80 -22.33 -3.26 -13.39
N ALA A 81 -23.62 -3.41 -13.66
CA ALA A 81 -24.63 -3.71 -12.65
C ALA A 81 -24.91 -5.22 -12.63
N ASN A 82 -25.03 -5.77 -11.43
CA ASN A 82 -25.44 -7.14 -11.20
C ASN A 82 -26.41 -7.18 -10.01
N ASN A 83 -27.61 -7.74 -10.18
CA ASN A 83 -28.61 -7.87 -9.12
C ASN A 83 -28.80 -6.58 -8.27
N ARG A 84 -29.08 -5.46 -8.93
CA ARG A 84 -29.31 -4.12 -8.31
C ARG A 84 -28.11 -3.51 -7.58
N SER A 85 -26.93 -4.12 -7.67
CA SER A 85 -25.68 -3.59 -7.11
C SER A 85 -24.63 -3.43 -8.20
N GLY A 86 -24.03 -2.25 -8.29
CA GLY A 86 -23.01 -1.91 -9.27
C GLY A 86 -21.59 -2.20 -8.77
N GLY A 87 -20.67 -2.46 -9.70
CA GLY A 87 -19.24 -2.53 -9.44
C GLY A 87 -18.45 -2.06 -10.65
N GLY A 88 -17.20 -1.67 -10.42
CA GLY A 88 -16.24 -1.40 -11.48
C GLY A 88 -15.65 -2.71 -11.99
N VAL A 89 -15.51 -2.83 -13.30
CA VAL A 89 -14.77 -3.91 -13.94
C VAL A 89 -13.93 -3.35 -15.08
N ARG A 90 -12.71 -3.86 -15.23
CA ARG A 90 -11.87 -3.60 -16.39
C ARG A 90 -11.68 -4.90 -17.17
N VAL A 91 -11.98 -4.89 -18.46
CA VAL A 91 -11.76 -6.06 -19.34
C VAL A 91 -10.69 -5.70 -20.36
N GLN A 92 -9.59 -6.45 -20.34
CA GLN A 92 -8.46 -6.24 -21.24
C GLN A 92 -7.62 -7.52 -21.34
N ASP A 93 -7.03 -7.78 -22.52
CA ASP A 93 -6.13 -8.91 -22.78
C ASP A 93 -6.68 -10.26 -22.25
N ASP A 94 -7.95 -10.54 -22.55
CA ASP A 94 -8.68 -11.74 -22.10
C ASP A 94 -8.81 -11.91 -20.58
N VAL A 95 -8.64 -10.83 -19.82
CA VAL A 95 -8.78 -10.82 -18.36
C VAL A 95 -9.81 -9.77 -17.93
N ALA A 96 -10.75 -10.17 -17.08
CA ALA A 96 -11.62 -9.26 -16.35
C ALA A 96 -11.07 -9.02 -14.95
N VAL A 97 -10.84 -7.75 -14.60
CA VAL A 97 -10.29 -7.32 -13.32
C VAL A 97 -11.34 -6.57 -12.53
N VAL A 98 -11.49 -6.96 -11.28
CA VAL A 98 -12.36 -6.32 -10.28
C VAL A 98 -11.58 -6.16 -8.98
N ALA A 99 -11.96 -5.18 -8.16
CA ALA A 99 -11.28 -4.95 -6.88
C ALA A 99 -12.27 -4.84 -5.71
N VAL A 100 -11.78 -5.19 -4.52
CA VAL A 100 -12.47 -5.01 -3.24
C VAL A 100 -11.53 -4.27 -2.31
N GLN A 101 -11.99 -3.16 -1.74
CA GLN A 101 -11.28 -2.45 -0.68
C GLN A 101 -11.50 -3.19 0.64
N LEU A 102 -10.41 -3.50 1.35
CA LEU A 102 -10.45 -4.00 2.72
C LEU A 102 -10.37 -2.84 3.68
N LEU A 103 -11.47 -2.59 4.39
CA LEU A 103 -11.58 -1.56 5.41
C LEU A 103 -11.18 -2.10 6.79
N GLY A 104 -11.17 -3.43 6.95
CA GLY A 104 -10.82 -4.11 8.19
C GLY A 104 -11.82 -3.82 9.31
N ARG A 105 -11.33 -3.79 10.54
CA ARG A 105 -12.08 -3.52 11.76
C ARG A 105 -11.81 -2.08 12.20
N ALA A 106 -12.88 -1.34 12.53
CA ALA A 106 -12.77 0.08 12.87
C ALA A 106 -11.97 0.28 14.16
N HIS A 107 -11.14 1.32 14.19
CA HIS A 107 -10.48 1.82 15.41
C HIS A 107 -9.70 0.77 16.22
N GLN A 108 -9.20 -0.29 15.57
CA GLN A 108 -8.41 -1.31 16.24
C GLN A 108 -7.08 -0.76 16.70
N ALA A 109 -6.76 -0.99 17.97
CA ALA A 109 -5.48 -0.62 18.53
C ALA A 109 -4.34 -1.39 17.87
N THR A 110 -3.18 -0.75 17.84
CA THR A 110 -1.94 -1.34 17.39
C THR A 110 -0.91 -1.21 18.50
N LEU A 111 -0.34 -2.33 18.93
CA LEU A 111 0.71 -2.38 19.94
C LEU A 111 2.07 -2.53 19.27
N VAL A 112 3.03 -1.70 19.66
CA VAL A 112 4.43 -1.93 19.32
C VAL A 112 5.06 -2.68 20.47
N THR A 113 5.33 -3.95 20.24
CA THR A 113 6.01 -4.84 21.19
C THR A 113 7.51 -4.83 20.92
N GLY A 114 8.30 -4.36 21.89
CA GLY A 114 9.73 -4.17 21.69
C GLY A 114 10.07 -3.17 20.57
N SER A 115 11.17 -3.39 19.84
CA SER A 115 11.68 -2.43 18.84
C SER A 115 11.41 -2.81 17.38
N VAL A 116 10.83 -3.99 17.11
CA VAL A 116 10.83 -4.61 15.77
C VAL A 116 9.52 -5.27 15.34
N THR A 117 8.53 -5.39 16.23
CA THR A 117 7.26 -6.04 15.91
C THR A 117 6.08 -5.15 16.30
N VAL A 118 5.00 -5.36 15.55
CA VAL A 118 3.72 -4.70 15.77
C VAL A 118 2.66 -5.79 15.86
N ASP A 119 1.74 -5.63 16.81
CA ASP A 119 0.62 -6.52 17.06
C ASP A 119 -0.70 -5.77 16.92
N THR A 120 -1.63 -6.34 16.16
CA THR A 120 -2.96 -5.77 15.93
C THR A 120 -3.95 -6.86 15.55
N ASP A 121 -5.19 -6.72 16.00
CA ASP A 121 -6.29 -7.61 15.60
C ASP A 121 -6.84 -7.29 14.19
N ASN A 122 -6.36 -6.22 13.55
CA ASN A 122 -6.80 -5.81 12.22
C ASN A 122 -5.93 -6.42 11.12
N VAL A 123 -6.03 -7.73 10.95
CA VAL A 123 -5.25 -8.51 9.98
C VAL A 123 -6.15 -9.30 9.05
N ILE A 124 -5.64 -9.63 7.86
CA ILE A 124 -6.18 -10.66 6.98
C ILE A 124 -5.16 -11.78 6.86
N ASP A 125 -5.61 -13.02 6.98
CA ASP A 125 -4.79 -14.16 6.58
C ASP A 125 -4.96 -14.39 5.07
N VAL A 126 -3.86 -14.23 4.33
CA VAL A 126 -3.84 -14.39 2.88
C VAL A 126 -4.17 -15.84 2.47
N VAL A 127 -3.96 -16.82 3.36
CA VAL A 127 -4.31 -18.23 3.14
C VAL A 127 -5.82 -18.42 2.97
N GLU A 128 -6.63 -17.65 3.68
CA GLU A 128 -8.10 -17.73 3.60
C GLU A 128 -8.64 -17.31 2.23
N LEU A 129 -7.86 -16.60 1.42
CA LEU A 129 -8.26 -16.18 0.08
C LEU A 129 -8.24 -17.31 -0.95
N VAL A 130 -7.41 -18.34 -0.75
CA VAL A 130 -7.25 -19.47 -1.67
C VAL A 130 -8.57 -20.20 -1.95
N PRO A 131 -9.34 -20.66 -0.93
CA PRO A 131 -10.64 -21.30 -1.18
C PRO A 131 -11.62 -20.34 -1.87
N MET A 132 -11.51 -19.04 -1.62
CA MET A 132 -12.35 -18.02 -2.25
C MET A 132 -12.04 -17.80 -3.74
N MET A 133 -10.94 -18.33 -4.28
CA MET A 133 -10.63 -18.24 -5.71
C MET A 133 -11.54 -19.14 -6.56
N HIS A 134 -12.07 -20.21 -5.96
CA HIS A 134 -13.02 -21.11 -6.59
C HIS A 134 -14.44 -20.62 -6.32
N GLN A 135 -15.19 -20.42 -7.39
CA GLN A 135 -16.50 -19.81 -7.37
C GLN A 135 -17.55 -20.81 -7.87
N ALA A 136 -18.81 -20.56 -7.53
CA ALA A 136 -19.92 -21.39 -7.95
C ALA A 136 -19.94 -21.61 -9.47
N LEU A 137 -20.43 -22.78 -9.91
CA LEU A 137 -20.53 -23.18 -11.32
C LEU A 137 -19.17 -23.21 -12.05
N GLY A 138 -18.12 -23.67 -11.37
CA GLY A 138 -16.81 -23.93 -11.96
C GLY A 138 -16.05 -22.67 -12.42
N LEU A 139 -16.44 -21.49 -11.95
CA LEU A 139 -15.70 -20.26 -12.21
C LEU A 139 -14.49 -20.20 -11.29
N GLN A 140 -13.33 -19.85 -11.81
CA GLN A 140 -12.08 -19.80 -11.06
C GLN A 140 -11.32 -18.53 -11.40
N LEU A 141 -10.93 -17.79 -10.35
CA LEU A 141 -10.04 -16.63 -10.50
C LEU A 141 -8.64 -17.11 -10.89
N ASP A 142 -7.97 -16.38 -11.78
CA ASP A 142 -6.57 -16.64 -12.15
C ASP A 142 -5.62 -16.21 -11.02
N SER A 143 -5.91 -15.10 -10.34
CA SER A 143 -5.13 -14.61 -9.20
C SER A 143 -5.91 -13.63 -8.33
N ILE A 144 -5.54 -13.55 -7.05
CA ILE A 144 -5.93 -12.46 -6.14
C ILE A 144 -4.65 -11.78 -5.67
N SER A 145 -4.52 -10.48 -5.90
CA SER A 145 -3.42 -9.66 -5.37
C SER A 145 -3.91 -8.87 -4.16
N VAL A 146 -3.31 -9.10 -3.00
CA VAL A 146 -3.45 -8.29 -1.79
C VAL A 146 -2.44 -7.14 -1.90
N VAL A 147 -2.94 -5.95 -2.22
CA VAL A 147 -2.12 -4.75 -2.43
C VAL A 147 -2.35 -3.80 -1.26
N SER A 148 -1.34 -3.63 -0.43
CA SER A 148 -1.31 -2.64 0.65
C SER A 148 -0.44 -1.46 0.23
N LEU A 149 -1.00 -0.25 0.19
CA LEU A 149 -0.29 0.98 -0.13
C LEU A 149 -0.40 2.00 0.99
N GLY A 150 0.65 2.79 1.21
CA GLY A 150 0.63 3.79 2.25
C GLY A 150 2.01 4.35 2.61
N SER A 151 2.07 5.06 3.72
CA SER A 151 3.31 5.68 4.20
C SER A 151 3.39 5.62 5.71
N ARG A 152 4.61 5.65 6.24
CA ARG A 152 4.85 5.73 7.69
C ARG A 152 4.35 7.06 8.25
N HIS A 153 4.60 8.15 7.54
CA HIS A 153 4.29 9.50 8.00
C HIS A 153 3.79 10.39 6.85
N GLY A 154 3.27 11.58 7.19
CA GLY A 154 2.95 12.62 6.21
C GLY A 154 4.18 13.11 5.44
N ASN A 155 4.04 13.51 4.18
CA ASN A 155 5.15 13.95 3.32
C ASN A 155 5.30 15.49 3.24
N ILE A 156 4.49 16.24 3.98
CA ILE A 156 4.44 17.71 3.94
C ILE A 156 4.76 18.27 5.33
N GLY A 157 5.63 19.28 5.37
CA GLY A 157 6.13 19.88 6.61
C GLY A 157 7.30 19.11 7.23
N ASP A 158 7.83 19.64 8.33
CA ASP A 158 8.98 19.11 9.05
C ASP A 158 8.58 18.13 10.17
N TYR A 159 7.43 18.36 10.81
CA TYR A 159 6.95 17.56 11.93
C TYR A 159 6.82 16.05 11.63
N PRO A 160 6.24 15.59 10.50
CA PRO A 160 6.08 14.16 10.25
C PRO A 160 7.40 13.36 10.30
N ARG A 161 8.51 13.96 9.88
CA ARG A 161 9.84 13.34 9.95
C ARG A 161 10.37 13.24 11.38
N VAL A 162 10.09 14.26 12.21
CA VAL A 162 10.39 14.22 13.64
C VAL A 162 9.57 13.12 14.30
N TYR A 163 8.26 13.09 14.03
CA TYR A 163 7.37 12.08 14.57
C TYR A 163 7.80 10.65 14.22
N ASP A 164 8.15 10.38 12.95
CA ASP A 164 8.67 9.06 12.55
C ASP A 164 10.00 8.71 13.26
N SER A 165 10.85 9.70 13.52
CA SER A 165 12.10 9.48 14.24
C SER A 165 11.89 9.10 15.71
N GLU A 166 10.88 9.67 16.38
CA GLU A 166 10.52 9.36 17.77
C GLU A 166 9.83 7.99 17.91
N ILE A 167 9.04 7.57 16.90
CA ILE A 167 8.49 6.21 16.83
C ILE A 167 9.61 5.18 16.68
N GLY A 168 10.63 5.48 15.85
CA GLY A 168 11.79 4.64 15.65
C GLY A 168 11.61 3.62 14.52
N THR A 169 12.04 2.38 14.76
CA THR A 169 12.10 1.30 13.75
C THR A 169 10.94 0.30 13.69
N PRO A 170 9.88 0.31 14.52
CA PRO A 170 8.86 -0.72 14.43
C PRO A 170 8.09 -0.62 13.10
N PRO A 171 7.56 -1.72 12.55
CA PRO A 171 6.82 -1.74 11.29
C PRO A 171 5.45 -1.03 11.42
N TYR A 172 5.50 0.29 11.31
CA TYR A 172 4.40 1.21 11.59
C TYR A 172 3.92 1.88 10.31
N ALA A 173 2.61 2.02 10.14
CA ALA A 173 2.02 2.74 9.01
C ALA A 173 1.07 3.84 9.50
N GLY A 174 1.45 5.10 9.34
CA GLY A 174 0.58 6.24 9.63
C GLY A 174 -0.62 6.29 8.70
N ARG A 175 -0.42 5.93 7.42
CA ARG A 175 -1.49 5.66 6.45
C ARG A 175 -1.22 4.31 5.80
N ARG A 176 -2.24 3.47 5.76
CA ARG A 176 -2.22 2.23 4.98
C ARG A 176 -3.63 1.88 4.54
N GLU A 177 -3.74 1.55 3.27
CA GLU A 177 -4.96 1.13 2.61
C GLU A 177 -4.69 -0.22 1.96
N THR A 178 -5.64 -1.15 2.02
CA THR A 178 -5.46 -2.52 1.49
C THR A 178 -6.58 -2.84 0.51
N TRP A 179 -6.20 -3.40 -0.64
CA TRP A 179 -7.10 -3.77 -1.73
C TRP A 179 -6.86 -5.22 -2.15
N LEU A 180 -7.95 -5.92 -2.48
CA LEU A 180 -7.92 -7.21 -3.16
C LEU A 180 -8.22 -6.97 -4.63
N ILE A 181 -7.24 -7.19 -5.50
CA ILE A 181 -7.39 -7.13 -6.95
C ILE A 181 -7.56 -8.56 -7.47
N MET A 182 -8.75 -8.88 -7.96
CA MET A 182 -9.11 -10.19 -8.46
C MET A 182 -9.08 -10.19 -9.99
N ARG A 183 -8.42 -11.17 -10.57
CA ARG A 183 -8.28 -11.32 -12.02
C ARG A 183 -8.95 -12.60 -12.47
N LEU A 184 -9.85 -12.49 -13.44
CA LEU A 184 -10.59 -13.59 -14.03
C LEU A 184 -10.14 -13.78 -15.49
N SER A 185 -9.51 -14.91 -15.80
CA SER A 185 -9.16 -15.28 -17.18
C SER A 185 -10.41 -15.71 -17.94
N ILE A 186 -10.69 -15.08 -19.07
CA ILE A 186 -11.86 -15.38 -19.92
C ILE A 186 -11.69 -16.75 -20.59
N ILE A 187 -10.51 -17.02 -21.13
CA ILE A 187 -10.21 -18.23 -21.90
C ILE A 187 -10.29 -19.48 -21.01
N ASP A 188 -9.69 -19.42 -19.82
CA ASP A 188 -9.67 -20.56 -18.90
C ASP A 188 -11.06 -20.85 -18.31
N ASN A 189 -11.97 -19.87 -18.35
CA ASN A 189 -13.32 -19.96 -17.79
C ASN A 189 -14.43 -20.05 -18.84
N THR A 190 -14.11 -20.36 -20.11
CA THR A 190 -15.10 -20.39 -21.21
C THR A 190 -16.34 -21.23 -20.90
N GLN A 191 -16.18 -22.43 -20.34
CA GLN A 191 -17.31 -23.30 -19.97
C GLN A 191 -18.18 -22.69 -18.87
N ALA A 192 -17.56 -22.13 -17.85
CA ALA A 192 -18.25 -21.50 -16.73
C ALA A 192 -18.96 -20.21 -17.18
N LEU A 193 -18.37 -19.44 -18.10
CA LEU A 193 -18.91 -18.19 -18.59
C LEU A 193 -20.07 -18.37 -19.57
N ARG A 194 -20.19 -19.53 -20.23
CA ARG A 194 -21.26 -19.84 -21.20
C ARG A 194 -22.67 -19.61 -20.67
N TRP A 195 -22.90 -19.84 -19.38
CA TRP A 195 -24.21 -19.73 -18.75
C TRP A 195 -24.44 -18.38 -18.04
N ARG A 196 -23.53 -17.41 -18.21
CA ARG A 196 -23.59 -16.09 -17.58
C ARG A 196 -23.87 -15.00 -18.61
N THR A 197 -24.53 -13.93 -18.17
CA THR A 197 -24.95 -12.83 -19.05
C THR A 197 -23.75 -12.07 -19.64
N THR A 198 -22.81 -11.67 -18.80
CA THR A 198 -21.57 -11.01 -19.22
C THR A 198 -20.40 -11.42 -18.33
N VAL A 199 -19.17 -11.35 -18.88
CA VAL A 199 -17.93 -11.55 -18.11
C VAL A 199 -17.84 -10.54 -16.96
N GLY A 200 -18.22 -9.29 -17.20
CA GLY A 200 -18.21 -8.24 -16.18
C GLY A 200 -19.13 -8.55 -15.00
N ALA A 201 -20.36 -9.00 -15.27
CA ALA A 201 -21.30 -9.41 -14.22
C ALA A 201 -20.79 -10.65 -13.46
N ALA A 202 -20.12 -11.59 -14.14
CA ALA A 202 -19.51 -12.76 -13.52
C ALA A 202 -18.39 -12.37 -12.54
N ALA A 203 -17.49 -11.48 -12.97
CA ALA A 203 -16.39 -10.98 -12.15
C ALA A 203 -16.89 -10.19 -10.94
N ILE A 204 -17.86 -9.30 -11.12
CA ILE A 204 -18.49 -8.54 -10.03
C ILE A 204 -19.20 -9.48 -9.04
N SER A 205 -19.91 -10.49 -9.54
CA SER A 205 -20.53 -11.51 -8.68
C SER A 205 -19.51 -12.22 -7.79
N ALA A 206 -18.32 -12.53 -8.33
CA ALA A 206 -17.23 -13.13 -7.56
C ALA A 206 -16.73 -12.16 -6.49
N ALA A 207 -16.47 -10.89 -6.86
CA ALA A 207 -16.07 -9.85 -5.91
C ALA A 207 -17.09 -9.63 -4.78
N GLN A 208 -18.38 -9.62 -5.10
CA GLN A 208 -19.46 -9.48 -4.12
C GLN A 208 -19.53 -10.65 -3.15
N ARG A 209 -19.36 -11.88 -3.64
CA ARG A 209 -19.30 -13.06 -2.77
C ARG A 209 -18.07 -13.04 -1.86
N ILE A 210 -16.90 -12.72 -2.40
CA ILE A 210 -15.66 -12.60 -1.61
C ILE A 210 -15.82 -11.51 -0.54
N ALA A 211 -16.32 -10.33 -0.90
CA ALA A 211 -16.62 -9.27 0.07
C ALA A 211 -17.65 -9.71 1.12
N GLY A 212 -18.66 -10.51 0.73
CA GLY A 212 -19.63 -11.10 1.66
C GLY A 212 -19.00 -12.08 2.65
N LEU A 213 -18.13 -12.97 2.17
CA LEU A 213 -17.40 -13.93 3.01
C LEU A 213 -16.49 -13.23 4.01
N LEU A 214 -15.73 -12.22 3.56
CA LEU A 214 -14.87 -11.41 4.43
C LEU A 214 -15.69 -10.69 5.53
N ARG A 215 -16.87 -10.18 5.19
CA ARG A 215 -17.78 -9.58 6.18
C ARG A 215 -18.29 -10.60 7.19
N CYS A 216 -18.57 -11.83 6.78
CA CYS A 216 -18.92 -12.91 7.70
C CYS A 216 -17.78 -13.26 8.66
N GLN A 217 -16.53 -13.02 8.27
CA GLN A 217 -15.34 -13.15 9.13
C GLN A 217 -15.06 -11.90 9.99
N GLY A 218 -15.95 -10.89 9.95
CA GLY A 218 -15.81 -9.64 10.68
C GLY A 218 -14.84 -8.64 10.06
N LEU A 219 -14.44 -8.82 8.80
CA LEU A 219 -13.66 -7.86 8.03
C LEU A 219 -14.59 -7.02 7.15
N ARG A 220 -14.64 -5.70 7.38
CA ARG A 220 -15.43 -4.82 6.53
C ARG A 220 -14.74 -4.72 5.16
N ALA A 221 -15.50 -4.94 4.11
CA ALA A 221 -15.03 -4.95 2.73
C ALA A 221 -16.03 -4.24 1.80
N LYS A 222 -15.54 -3.51 0.80
CA LYS A 222 -16.37 -2.76 -0.17
C LYS A 222 -15.94 -3.10 -1.59
N VAL A 223 -16.89 -3.48 -2.45
CA VAL A 223 -16.61 -3.69 -3.88
C VAL A 223 -16.31 -2.33 -4.53
N ALA A 224 -15.21 -2.26 -5.28
CA ALA A 224 -14.76 -1.04 -5.94
C ALA A 224 -15.73 -0.63 -7.05
N THR A 225 -15.98 0.67 -7.18
CA THR A 225 -16.62 1.27 -8.36
C THR A 225 -15.60 1.47 -9.49
N ALA A 226 -16.05 1.83 -10.69
CA ALA A 226 -15.14 2.17 -11.79
C ALA A 226 -14.25 3.37 -11.44
N THR A 227 -14.80 4.36 -10.73
CA THR A 227 -14.03 5.51 -10.23
C THR A 227 -13.01 5.10 -9.19
N ASP A 228 -13.35 4.17 -8.28
CA ASP A 228 -12.40 3.66 -7.29
C ASP A 228 -11.22 2.92 -7.94
N LEU A 229 -11.47 2.13 -8.99
CA LEU A 229 -10.41 1.45 -9.76
C LEU A 229 -9.44 2.46 -10.41
N ALA A 230 -9.97 3.50 -11.05
CA ALA A 230 -9.16 4.53 -11.68
C ALA A 230 -8.36 5.35 -10.65
N GLU A 231 -8.97 5.68 -9.52
CA GLU A 231 -8.32 6.39 -8.42
C GLU A 231 -7.23 5.54 -7.74
N LEU A 232 -7.47 4.24 -7.58
CA LEU A 232 -6.48 3.30 -7.07
C LEU A 232 -5.25 3.24 -7.99
N ASP A 233 -5.46 3.07 -9.30
CA ASP A 233 -4.35 3.05 -10.27
C ASP A 233 -3.55 4.36 -10.24
N ARG A 234 -4.24 5.50 -10.11
CA ARG A 234 -3.60 6.82 -9.96
C ARG A 234 -2.72 6.91 -8.72
N ARG A 235 -3.18 6.41 -7.57
CA ARG A 235 -2.37 6.37 -6.32
C ARG A 235 -1.17 5.44 -6.45
N LEU A 236 -1.38 4.27 -7.04
CA LEU A 236 -0.34 3.28 -7.32
C LEU A 236 0.70 3.77 -8.35
N GLY A 237 0.46 4.89 -9.02
CA GLY A 237 1.41 5.54 -9.92
C GLY A 237 1.27 5.10 -11.38
N CYS A 238 0.04 5.00 -11.89
CA CYS A 238 -0.22 4.65 -13.29
C CYS A 238 0.50 5.59 -14.27
N ASP A 239 0.67 6.86 -13.91
CA ASP A 239 1.46 7.85 -14.64
C ASP A 239 2.92 7.41 -14.87
N ALA A 240 3.55 6.77 -13.87
CA ALA A 240 4.91 6.25 -14.00
C ALA A 240 5.01 5.04 -14.95
N VAL A 241 3.93 4.25 -15.03
CA VAL A 241 3.83 3.03 -15.85
C VAL A 241 3.48 3.38 -17.30
N GLU A 242 2.62 4.38 -17.50
CA GLU A 242 2.23 4.93 -18.80
C GLU A 242 3.29 5.88 -19.40
N GLY A 243 4.17 6.41 -18.55
CA GLY A 243 5.21 7.34 -18.93
C GLY A 243 6.37 6.72 -19.70
N GLU A 244 7.07 7.57 -20.47
CA GLU A 244 8.22 7.17 -21.30
C GLU A 244 9.54 7.15 -20.52
N THR A 245 9.58 7.75 -19.32
CA THR A 245 10.79 7.83 -18.48
C THR A 245 11.00 6.55 -17.68
N GLN A 246 11.34 5.48 -18.41
CA GLN A 246 11.62 4.16 -17.84
C GLN A 246 13.13 3.87 -17.85
N ARG A 247 13.74 3.79 -16.66
CA ARG A 247 15.15 3.38 -16.50
C ARG A 247 15.23 1.90 -16.16
N TRP A 248 16.41 1.34 -16.38
CA TRP A 248 16.68 -0.06 -16.06
C TRP A 248 16.41 -0.42 -14.58
N LYS A 249 16.65 0.53 -13.67
CA LYS A 249 16.58 0.31 -12.22
C LYS A 249 15.34 0.93 -11.56
N ALA A 250 14.62 1.84 -12.23
CA ALA A 250 13.48 2.56 -11.65
C ALA A 250 12.63 3.21 -12.76
N ILE A 251 11.37 3.52 -12.47
CA ILE A 251 10.50 4.36 -13.32
C ILE A 251 10.21 5.70 -12.62
N ARG A 252 9.90 6.74 -13.38
CA ARG A 252 9.58 8.07 -12.85
C ARG A 252 8.12 8.40 -13.13
N GLY A 253 7.35 8.61 -12.06
CA GLY A 253 6.05 9.29 -12.12
C GLY A 253 6.18 10.75 -11.74
N GLU A 254 5.06 11.46 -11.63
CA GLU A 254 4.95 12.83 -11.14
C GLU A 254 5.40 12.91 -9.67
N ALA A 255 4.86 12.00 -8.83
CA ALA A 255 5.06 12.03 -7.38
C ALA A 255 6.45 11.58 -6.90
N GLY A 256 7.12 10.67 -7.62
CA GLY A 256 8.44 10.18 -7.21
C GLY A 256 9.10 9.26 -8.23
N TRP A 257 10.31 8.81 -7.91
CA TRP A 257 10.90 7.63 -8.51
C TRP A 257 10.32 6.39 -7.84
N MET A 258 9.88 5.42 -8.63
CA MET A 258 9.38 4.15 -8.14
C MET A 258 10.36 3.04 -8.48
N THR A 259 10.71 2.25 -7.46
CA THR A 259 11.57 1.07 -7.62
C THR A 259 10.87 -0.15 -7.01
N THR A 260 10.67 -1.17 -7.82
CA THR A 260 10.06 -2.44 -7.41
C THR A 260 11.13 -3.50 -7.16
N TYR A 261 10.99 -4.15 -6.00
CA TYR A 261 11.79 -5.26 -5.52
C TYR A 261 10.91 -6.49 -5.33
N ALA A 262 11.46 -7.67 -5.55
CA ALA A 262 10.80 -8.95 -5.28
C ALA A 262 11.33 -9.55 -3.98
N TYR A 263 10.43 -10.20 -3.25
CA TYR A 263 10.81 -11.09 -2.17
C TYR A 263 11.30 -12.42 -2.74
N PRO A 264 12.38 -12.99 -2.19
CA PRO A 264 12.73 -14.38 -2.43
C PRO A 264 11.59 -15.31 -2.00
N ALA A 265 11.39 -16.40 -2.76
CA ALA A 265 10.34 -17.39 -2.55
C ALA A 265 10.33 -17.98 -1.12
N ASP A 266 11.51 -18.19 -0.55
CA ASP A 266 11.79 -18.74 0.77
C ASP A 266 11.67 -17.72 1.91
N ALA A 267 11.55 -16.43 1.59
CA ALA A 267 11.47 -15.33 2.56
C ALA A 267 10.07 -14.73 2.68
N ILE A 268 9.05 -15.33 2.05
CA ILE A 268 7.66 -14.87 2.15
C ILE A 268 7.07 -15.41 3.46
N ASP A 269 7.12 -14.59 4.51
CA ASP A 269 6.47 -14.83 5.79
C ASP A 269 5.91 -13.50 6.35
N SER A 270 4.95 -13.58 7.29
CA SER A 270 4.29 -12.40 7.86
C SER A 270 5.25 -11.40 8.49
N ARG A 271 6.31 -11.88 9.15
CA ARG A 271 7.27 -11.03 9.83
C ARG A 271 8.13 -10.26 8.83
N VAL A 272 8.59 -10.91 7.76
CA VAL A 272 9.38 -10.27 6.69
C VAL A 272 8.53 -9.30 5.89
N LEU A 273 7.25 -9.62 5.66
CA LEU A 273 6.32 -8.71 5.02
C LEU A 273 6.06 -7.47 5.90
N SER A 274 5.87 -7.62 7.21
CA SER A 274 5.66 -6.46 8.09
C SER A 274 6.88 -5.52 8.10
N GLN A 275 8.11 -6.06 7.98
CA GLN A 275 9.33 -5.23 7.89
C GLN A 275 9.33 -4.22 6.72
N ALA A 276 8.52 -4.42 5.68
CA ALA A 276 8.32 -3.42 4.62
C ALA A 276 7.93 -2.06 5.17
N TRP A 277 7.13 -2.06 6.24
CA TRP A 277 6.61 -0.87 6.88
C TRP A 277 7.63 -0.18 7.78
N THR A 278 8.87 -0.69 7.91
CA THR A 278 9.98 0.03 8.56
C THR A 278 10.68 1.02 7.62
N LEU A 279 10.42 0.93 6.32
CA LEU A 279 11.10 1.73 5.31
C LEU A 279 10.68 3.20 5.37
N ARG A 280 11.66 4.07 5.51
CA ARG A 280 11.50 5.53 5.41
C ARG A 280 11.44 5.95 3.94
N ALA A 281 10.25 5.87 3.39
CA ALA A 281 9.95 6.26 2.01
C ALA A 281 8.69 7.14 1.97
N ASP A 282 8.52 7.88 0.88
CA ASP A 282 7.33 8.72 0.69
C ASP A 282 6.08 7.85 0.59
N GLU A 283 6.21 6.68 -0.04
CA GLU A 283 5.15 5.67 -0.13
C GLU A 283 5.74 4.27 -0.32
N VAL A 284 5.07 3.28 0.25
CA VAL A 284 5.36 1.86 0.13
C VAL A 284 4.09 1.19 -0.44
N ILE A 285 4.28 0.38 -1.48
CA ILE A 285 3.24 -0.46 -2.08
C ILE A 285 3.73 -1.90 -1.95
N GLN A 286 3.08 -2.68 -1.12
CA GLN A 286 3.33 -4.10 -0.94
C GLN A 286 2.24 -4.89 -1.66
N ASN A 287 2.64 -5.90 -2.45
CA ASN A 287 1.72 -6.75 -3.20
C ASN A 287 2.05 -8.21 -2.96
N VAL A 288 1.09 -8.95 -2.40
CA VAL A 288 1.13 -10.41 -2.29
C VAL A 288 0.07 -10.98 -3.22
N THR A 289 0.50 -11.69 -4.26
CA THR A 289 -0.39 -12.34 -5.21
C THR A 289 -0.48 -13.83 -4.93
N VAL A 290 -1.68 -14.33 -4.70
CA VAL A 290 -1.99 -15.76 -4.54
C VAL A 290 -2.62 -16.34 -5.80
N TYR A 291 -2.35 -17.62 -6.01
CA TYR A 291 -2.79 -18.41 -7.15
C TYR A 291 -3.67 -19.59 -6.69
N PRO A 292 -4.50 -20.15 -7.58
CA PRO A 292 -5.44 -21.23 -7.22
C PRO A 292 -4.77 -22.52 -6.75
N ASP A 293 -3.51 -22.72 -7.10
CA ASP A 293 -2.69 -23.88 -6.72
C ASP A 293 -2.01 -23.70 -5.34
N ALA A 294 -2.51 -22.76 -4.53
CA ALA A 294 -1.95 -22.41 -3.22
C ALA A 294 -0.47 -22.00 -3.27
N THR A 295 -0.05 -21.40 -4.39
CA THR A 295 1.25 -20.70 -4.47
C THR A 295 1.08 -19.20 -4.34
N CYS A 296 2.15 -18.49 -4.01
CA CYS A 296 2.16 -17.04 -3.90
C CYS A 296 3.45 -16.41 -4.43
N THR A 297 3.37 -15.11 -4.72
CA THR A 297 4.50 -14.25 -5.03
C THR A 297 4.34 -12.92 -4.33
N ALA A 298 5.44 -12.32 -3.85
CA ALA A 298 5.38 -11.01 -3.19
C ALA A 298 6.38 -10.02 -3.81
N THR A 299 5.94 -8.76 -3.92
CA THR A 299 6.77 -7.63 -4.35
C THR A 299 6.53 -6.41 -3.47
N ILE A 300 7.51 -5.53 -3.41
CA ILE A 300 7.42 -4.21 -2.78
C ILE A 300 7.91 -3.14 -3.75
N THR A 301 7.07 -2.14 -3.99
CA THR A 301 7.42 -0.93 -4.74
C THR A 301 7.59 0.21 -3.75
N VAL A 302 8.74 0.86 -3.80
CA VAL A 302 9.09 1.99 -2.93
C VAL A 302 9.13 3.25 -3.78
N ARG A 303 8.44 4.31 -3.32
CA ARG A 303 8.46 5.64 -3.92
C ARG A 303 9.38 6.56 -3.12
N THR A 304 10.33 7.16 -3.81
CA THR A 304 11.33 8.07 -3.22
C THR A 304 11.50 9.32 -4.09
N PRO A 305 11.95 10.45 -3.54
CA PRO A 305 12.15 11.67 -4.31
C PRO A 305 13.32 11.55 -5.29
N THR A 306 14.29 10.69 -4.97
CA THR A 306 15.46 10.37 -5.80
C THR A 306 15.60 8.87 -6.02
N PRO A 307 16.22 8.40 -7.12
CA PRO A 307 16.40 6.97 -7.36
C PRO A 307 17.25 6.31 -6.27
N ALA A 308 16.75 5.23 -5.67
CA ALA A 308 17.51 4.48 -4.66
C ALA A 308 18.74 3.78 -5.29
N PRO A 309 19.97 4.04 -4.82
CA PRO A 309 21.16 3.42 -5.39
C PRO A 309 21.19 1.92 -5.10
N THR A 310 20.86 1.54 -3.86
CA THR A 310 20.86 0.16 -3.34
C THR A 310 19.45 -0.30 -2.95
N PRO A 311 19.22 -1.63 -2.86
CA PRO A 311 18.02 -2.16 -2.23
C PRO A 311 17.94 -1.78 -0.75
N PRO A 312 16.72 -1.60 -0.21
CA PRO A 312 16.54 -1.20 1.19
C PRO A 312 16.84 -2.33 2.18
N SER A 313 16.84 -3.59 1.73
CA SER A 313 17.23 -4.76 2.51
C SER A 313 18.00 -5.74 1.63
N VAL A 314 18.91 -6.50 2.23
CA VAL A 314 19.69 -7.56 1.57
C VAL A 314 18.81 -8.71 1.04
N ILE A 315 17.63 -8.91 1.63
CA ILE A 315 16.67 -9.93 1.21
C ILE A 315 16.04 -9.55 -0.13
N LEU A 316 15.81 -8.25 -0.36
CA LEU A 316 15.04 -7.74 -1.48
C LEU A 316 15.85 -7.70 -2.78
N ARG A 317 15.29 -8.27 -3.85
CA ARG A 317 15.94 -8.30 -5.17
C ARG A 317 15.28 -7.32 -6.12
N ARG A 318 16.05 -6.34 -6.62
CA ARG A 318 15.54 -5.36 -7.58
C ARG A 318 15.19 -6.04 -8.92
N LEU A 319 14.00 -5.75 -9.44
CA LEU A 319 13.50 -6.27 -10.72
C LEU A 319 14.04 -5.46 -11.91
N ASN A 320 15.36 -5.50 -12.11
CA ASN A 320 16.05 -4.74 -13.14
C ASN A 320 15.53 -5.04 -14.56
N GLY A 321 15.17 -4.00 -15.31
CA GLY A 321 14.61 -4.09 -16.66
C GLY A 321 13.13 -4.46 -16.71
N GLU A 322 12.49 -4.74 -15.57
CA GLU A 322 11.08 -5.13 -15.47
C GLU A 322 10.28 -4.15 -14.58
N GLN A 323 10.80 -2.95 -14.32
CA GLN A 323 10.23 -2.00 -13.36
C GLN A 323 8.82 -1.54 -13.70
N ALA A 324 8.55 -1.19 -14.98
CA ALA A 324 7.21 -0.81 -15.42
C ALA A 324 6.21 -1.96 -15.30
N ALA A 325 6.59 -3.17 -15.73
CA ALA A 325 5.78 -4.38 -15.57
C ALA A 325 5.55 -4.71 -14.08
N ALA A 326 6.56 -4.54 -13.24
CA ALA A 326 6.47 -4.86 -11.82
C ALA A 326 5.57 -3.87 -11.07
N ALA A 327 5.65 -2.57 -11.39
CA ALA A 327 4.70 -1.58 -10.87
C ALA A 327 3.28 -1.83 -11.40
N ALA A 328 3.14 -2.20 -12.67
CA ALA A 328 1.87 -2.55 -13.29
C ALA A 328 1.18 -3.77 -12.65
N ALA A 329 1.96 -4.72 -12.10
CA ALA A 329 1.41 -5.88 -11.40
C ALA A 329 0.63 -5.50 -10.11
N ASN A 330 0.90 -4.32 -9.54
CA ASN A 330 0.16 -3.79 -8.38
C ASN A 330 -1.19 -3.17 -8.76
N MET A 331 -1.43 -2.91 -10.05
CA MET A 331 -2.57 -2.13 -10.54
C MET A 331 -3.72 -3.01 -11.01
N CYS A 332 -4.86 -2.39 -11.27
CA CYS A 332 -6.10 -3.02 -11.68
C CYS A 332 -6.11 -3.45 -13.16
N GLY A 333 -4.97 -3.88 -13.71
CA GLY A 333 -4.83 -4.37 -15.07
C GLY A 333 -4.54 -5.88 -15.14
N PRO A 334 -4.46 -6.45 -16.36
CA PRO A 334 -3.93 -7.80 -16.55
C PRO A 334 -2.53 -7.91 -15.96
N ARG A 335 -2.22 -9.07 -15.37
CA ARG A 335 -0.97 -9.26 -14.66
C ARG A 335 0.17 -9.51 -15.67
N PRO A 336 1.19 -8.65 -15.72
CA PRO A 336 2.32 -8.87 -16.61
C PRO A 336 3.18 -10.02 -16.09
N TYR A 337 3.84 -10.71 -17.03
CA TYR A 337 4.80 -11.74 -16.68
C TYR A 337 6.11 -11.11 -16.19
N LEU A 338 6.56 -11.50 -14.99
CA LEU A 338 7.82 -11.06 -14.37
C LEU A 338 8.79 -12.23 -14.30
N ARG A 339 9.93 -12.14 -15.01
CA ARG A 339 10.91 -13.23 -15.12
C ARG A 339 11.59 -13.55 -13.80
N ALA A 340 11.91 -12.53 -13.02
CA ALA A 340 12.64 -12.68 -11.76
C ALA A 340 11.75 -13.03 -10.56
N LEU A 341 10.42 -13.10 -10.76
CA LEU A 341 9.47 -13.48 -9.72
C LEU A 341 9.15 -14.98 -9.87
N ARG A 342 9.40 -15.76 -8.82
CA ARG A 342 9.09 -17.20 -8.80
C ARG A 342 8.02 -17.47 -7.75
N PRO A 343 6.91 -18.13 -8.11
CA PRO A 343 5.94 -18.59 -7.12
C PRO A 343 6.58 -19.56 -6.13
N SER A 344 6.19 -19.44 -4.87
CA SER A 344 6.48 -20.42 -3.81
C SER A 344 5.18 -20.96 -3.22
N PRO A 345 5.21 -22.14 -2.58
CA PRO A 345 4.09 -22.60 -1.77
C PRO A 345 3.70 -21.52 -0.76
N LEU A 346 2.39 -21.29 -0.61
CA LEU A 346 1.88 -20.40 0.41
C LEU A 346 2.17 -21.00 1.80
N PRO A 347 2.67 -20.20 2.77
CA PRO A 347 2.84 -20.67 4.14
C PRO A 347 1.51 -21.10 4.79
N GLU A 348 1.58 -21.84 5.89
CA GLU A 348 0.37 -22.25 6.66
C GLU A 348 -0.45 -21.06 7.16
N GLN A 349 0.24 -19.95 7.48
CA GLN A 349 -0.37 -18.71 7.89
C GLN A 349 0.41 -17.54 7.28
N LEU A 350 -0.29 -16.60 6.65
CA LEU A 350 0.31 -15.40 6.09
C LEU A 350 -0.54 -14.17 6.42
N LEU A 351 -0.44 -13.74 7.67
CA LEU A 351 -1.06 -12.51 8.18
C LEU A 351 -0.45 -11.27 7.50
N THR A 352 -1.33 -10.38 7.05
CA THR A 352 -1.01 -9.04 6.57
C THR A 352 -1.91 -8.05 7.29
N GLU A 353 -1.34 -6.99 7.85
CA GLU A 353 -2.11 -6.01 8.60
C GLU A 353 -2.87 -5.05 7.66
N ILE A 354 -4.09 -4.69 8.05
CA ILE A 354 -5.02 -3.85 7.30
C ILE A 354 -5.11 -2.49 7.98
N GLY A 355 -5.25 -1.43 7.18
CA GLY A 355 -5.50 -0.09 7.70
C GLY A 355 -4.31 0.55 8.43
N PRO A 356 -4.43 1.81 8.85
CA PRO A 356 -3.37 2.53 9.55
C PRO A 356 -3.15 1.99 10.97
N SER A 357 -1.91 2.05 11.45
CA SER A 357 -1.56 1.75 12.84
C SER A 357 -2.08 2.80 13.83
N GLY A 358 -2.27 4.05 13.36
CA GLY A 358 -2.86 5.13 14.13
C GLY A 358 -1.85 6.09 14.79
N VAL A 359 -2.35 6.94 15.69
CA VAL A 359 -1.53 7.93 16.42
C VAL A 359 -0.93 7.28 17.66
N LEU A 360 0.35 7.51 17.92
CA LEU A 360 0.99 7.08 19.16
C LEU A 360 0.38 7.85 20.34
N VAL A 361 -0.23 7.12 21.28
CA VAL A 361 -0.75 7.72 22.50
C VAL A 361 0.35 7.72 23.58
N GLY A 362 0.95 6.57 23.84
CA GLY A 362 2.01 6.43 24.83
C GLY A 362 2.31 4.96 25.14
N LYS A 363 2.79 4.69 26.35
CA LYS A 363 3.21 3.35 26.81
C LYS A 363 2.22 2.73 27.77
N LEU A 364 2.04 1.43 27.65
CA LEU A 364 1.35 0.59 28.62
C LEU A 364 2.28 0.24 29.77
N SER A 365 1.70 -0.32 30.84
CA SER A 365 2.44 -0.74 32.04
C SER A 365 3.50 -1.82 31.78
N ASN A 366 3.36 -2.59 30.71
CA ASN A 366 4.34 -3.58 30.26
C ASN A 366 5.46 -2.99 29.38
N GLY A 367 5.42 -1.68 29.09
CA GLY A 367 6.39 -0.98 28.25
C GLY A 367 6.06 -0.93 26.76
N ASP A 368 5.02 -1.64 26.31
CA ASP A 368 4.58 -1.62 24.91
C ASP A 368 3.98 -0.25 24.57
N ARG A 369 4.17 0.21 23.33
CA ARG A 369 3.58 1.47 22.88
C ARG A 369 2.21 1.23 22.25
N LEU A 370 1.20 2.00 22.68
CA LEU A 370 -0.15 1.95 22.15
C LEU A 370 -0.35 3.01 21.07
N LEU A 371 -0.80 2.56 19.90
CA LEU A 371 -1.25 3.42 18.81
C LEU A 371 -2.73 3.20 18.54
N ILE A 372 -3.45 4.29 18.26
CA ILE A 372 -4.90 4.27 18.03
C ILE A 372 -5.24 5.01 16.73
N PRO A 373 -5.92 4.36 15.76
CA PRO A 373 -6.39 5.05 14.58
C PRO A 373 -7.55 5.98 14.93
N VAL A 374 -7.37 7.28 14.66
CA VAL A 374 -8.39 8.30 14.87
C VAL A 374 -9.37 8.42 13.69
N THR A 375 -8.99 7.88 12.54
CA THR A 375 -9.77 7.91 11.29
C THR A 375 -10.11 6.49 10.87
N ASP A 376 -11.33 6.29 10.38
CA ASP A 376 -11.77 5.09 9.71
C ASP A 376 -11.95 5.32 8.20
N ALA A 377 -11.60 4.32 7.39
CA ALA A 377 -11.72 4.41 5.93
C ALA A 377 -13.16 4.17 5.42
N GLY A 378 -14.02 3.55 6.23
CA GLY A 378 -15.38 3.15 5.84
C GLY A 378 -16.47 4.08 6.37
N GLU A 379 -16.29 4.58 7.58
CA GLU A 379 -17.32 5.31 8.34
C GLU A 379 -16.79 6.64 8.88
N LEU A 380 -17.70 7.55 9.22
CA LEU A 380 -17.33 8.84 9.81
C LEU A 380 -16.99 8.66 11.29
N SER A 381 -15.78 9.04 11.68
CA SER A 381 -15.29 8.89 13.05
C SER A 381 -15.56 10.13 13.90
N ARG A 382 -15.76 9.90 15.19
CA ARG A 382 -15.85 10.88 16.27
C ARG A 382 -14.90 10.46 17.39
N VAL A 383 -13.94 11.33 17.66
CA VAL A 383 -12.97 11.12 18.74
C VAL A 383 -13.24 12.13 19.83
N PHE A 384 -13.30 11.69 21.07
CA PHE A 384 -13.40 12.58 22.23
C PHE A 384 -12.06 12.61 22.97
N VAL A 385 -11.54 13.80 23.24
CA VAL A 385 -10.30 14.02 23.98
C VAL A 385 -10.59 14.97 25.13
N ALA A 386 -10.68 14.45 26.36
CA ALA A 386 -10.77 15.25 27.58
C ALA A 386 -9.40 15.33 28.23
N ALA A 387 -8.66 16.38 27.91
CA ALA A 387 -7.28 16.55 28.35
C ALA A 387 -6.84 18.02 28.33
N ASP A 388 -5.78 18.30 29.08
CA ASP A 388 -5.12 19.60 29.07
C ASP A 388 -4.37 19.83 27.76
N ASP A 389 -4.09 21.10 27.47
CA ASP A 389 -3.46 21.55 26.23
C ASP A 389 -2.19 20.78 25.82
N PRO A 390 -1.24 20.46 26.73
CA PRO A 390 -0.04 19.71 26.35
C PRO A 390 -0.35 18.33 25.76
N VAL A 391 -1.37 17.65 26.28
CA VAL A 391 -1.82 16.33 25.81
C VAL A 391 -2.66 16.47 24.55
N ALA A 392 -3.65 17.36 24.57
CA ALA A 392 -4.57 17.55 23.45
C ALA A 392 -3.86 18.03 22.18
N LYS A 393 -2.96 19.02 22.29
CA LYS A 393 -2.18 19.52 21.15
C LYS A 393 -1.26 18.46 20.58
N ARG A 394 -0.67 17.59 21.42
CA ARG A 394 0.17 16.46 20.98
C ARG A 394 -0.62 15.44 20.16
N ILE A 395 -1.84 15.08 20.59
CA ILE A 395 -2.71 14.20 19.80
C ILE A 395 -3.02 14.83 18.43
N VAL A 396 -3.28 16.14 18.39
CA VAL A 396 -3.54 16.89 17.16
C VAL A 396 -2.33 16.91 16.22
N ILE A 397 -1.13 17.25 16.70
CA ILE A 397 0.07 17.23 15.84
C ILE A 397 0.39 15.83 15.37
N ARG A 398 0.30 14.80 16.23
CA ARG A 398 0.56 13.40 15.85
C ARG A 398 -0.39 12.92 14.76
N THR A 399 -1.65 13.36 14.81
CA THR A 399 -2.63 13.13 13.74
C THR A 399 -2.14 13.71 12.41
N ALA A 400 -1.61 14.94 12.40
CA ALA A 400 -0.97 15.47 11.20
C ALA A 400 0.34 14.73 10.83
N GLY A 401 1.07 14.24 11.83
CA GLY A 401 2.30 13.44 11.67
C GLY A 401 2.07 12.11 10.96
N THR A 402 0.95 11.43 11.21
CA THR A 402 0.55 10.23 10.44
C THR A 402 0.19 10.57 9.00
N GLY A 403 -0.10 11.84 8.74
CA GLY A 403 -0.33 12.41 7.42
C GLY A 403 -1.72 13.00 7.20
N GLU A 404 -2.58 13.00 8.22
CA GLU A 404 -3.89 13.63 8.11
C GLU A 404 -3.80 15.15 7.89
N ARG A 405 -4.82 15.71 7.25
CA ARG A 405 -4.96 17.16 7.09
C ARG A 405 -5.91 17.68 8.14
N VAL A 406 -5.36 18.36 9.15
CA VAL A 406 -6.12 18.77 10.32
C VAL A 406 -6.59 20.20 10.18
N CYS A 407 -7.85 20.46 10.49
CA CYS A 407 -8.39 21.81 10.62
C CYS A 407 -8.93 22.01 12.04
N VAL A 408 -8.30 22.90 12.80
CA VAL A 408 -8.75 23.29 14.13
C VAL A 408 -9.74 24.44 14.00
N HIS A 409 -10.96 24.19 14.48
CA HIS A 409 -12.02 25.17 14.59
C HIS A 409 -12.08 25.67 16.03
N THR A 410 -11.66 26.91 16.25
CA THR A 410 -11.60 27.52 17.59
C THR A 410 -11.96 28.99 17.53
N ARG A 411 -12.50 29.52 18.63
CA ARG A 411 -12.70 30.97 18.81
C ARG A 411 -11.49 31.63 19.47
N ASP A 412 -10.66 30.84 20.14
CA ASP A 412 -9.42 31.29 20.76
C ASP A 412 -8.23 30.94 19.88
N MET A 413 -7.89 31.85 18.97
CA MET A 413 -6.73 31.70 18.09
C MET A 413 -5.40 31.62 18.86
N THR A 414 -5.32 32.25 20.04
CA THR A 414 -4.07 32.34 20.80
C THR A 414 -3.70 30.98 21.41
N ARG A 415 -4.70 30.22 21.86
CA ARG A 415 -4.54 28.84 22.34
C ARG A 415 -3.83 27.95 21.34
N TRP A 416 -4.14 28.09 20.05
CA TRP A 416 -3.68 27.19 18.98
C TRP A 416 -2.51 27.75 18.15
N ALA A 417 -1.99 28.92 18.49
CA ALA A 417 -0.96 29.60 17.71
C ALA A 417 0.34 28.77 17.58
N SER A 418 0.71 27.97 18.58
CA SER A 418 1.90 27.10 18.56
C SER A 418 1.80 25.89 17.62
N VAL A 419 0.57 25.48 17.25
CA VAL A 419 0.29 24.23 16.52
C VAL A 419 0.22 24.44 15.00
N ARG A 420 0.51 25.66 14.53
CA ARG A 420 0.36 26.04 13.12
C ARG A 420 1.51 25.47 12.26
N MET A 421 1.19 24.47 11.45
CA MET A 421 2.10 23.83 10.49
C MET A 421 1.40 23.61 9.14
N PRO A 422 2.10 23.26 8.05
CA PRO A 422 1.50 23.23 6.70
C PRO A 422 0.23 22.38 6.56
N GLU A 423 0.14 21.26 7.29
CA GLU A 423 -1.03 20.36 7.28
C GLU A 423 -2.00 20.58 8.46
N ILE A 424 -1.78 21.64 9.24
CA ILE A 424 -2.71 22.08 10.30
C ILE A 424 -3.17 23.52 10.05
N GLY A 425 -4.42 23.66 9.64
CA GLY A 425 -5.08 24.96 9.52
C GLY A 425 -5.84 25.31 10.80
N VAL A 426 -5.72 26.55 11.29
CA VAL A 426 -6.53 27.06 12.40
C VAL A 426 -7.52 28.08 11.83
N VAL A 427 -8.81 27.88 12.09
CA VAL A 427 -9.90 28.73 11.58
C VAL A 427 -10.91 29.05 12.68
N SER A 428 -11.54 30.21 12.58
CA SER A 428 -12.65 30.62 13.45
C SER A 428 -14.03 30.41 12.83
N THR A 429 -14.10 29.80 11.65
CA THR A 429 -15.35 29.59 10.90
C THR A 429 -15.69 28.11 10.77
N ALA A 430 -16.94 27.83 10.40
CA ALA A 430 -17.42 26.46 10.19
C ALA A 430 -16.80 25.77 8.96
N ARG A 431 -16.33 26.53 7.97
CA ARG A 431 -15.79 25.98 6.73
C ARG A 431 -14.36 25.45 6.97
N PRO A 432 -14.10 24.13 6.81
CA PRO A 432 -12.75 23.61 6.95
C PRO A 432 -11.82 24.12 5.86
N ALA A 433 -10.52 23.99 6.10
CA ALA A 433 -9.51 24.19 5.06
C ALA A 433 -9.72 23.19 3.90
N PRO A 434 -9.28 23.52 2.67
CA PRO A 434 -9.42 22.60 1.55
C PRO A 434 -8.75 21.25 1.82
N ARG A 435 -9.46 20.16 1.49
CA ARG A 435 -8.99 18.76 1.65
C ARG A 435 -8.74 18.32 3.10
N THR A 436 -9.33 19.00 4.09
CA THR A 436 -9.33 18.54 5.49
C THR A 436 -9.90 17.13 5.59
N THR A 437 -9.17 16.26 6.27
CA THR A 437 -9.60 14.89 6.59
C THR A 437 -10.04 14.77 8.05
N VAL A 438 -9.51 15.64 8.92
CA VAL A 438 -9.81 15.67 10.35
C VAL A 438 -10.14 17.10 10.79
N SER A 439 -11.32 17.34 11.35
CA SER A 439 -11.64 18.59 12.03
C SER A 439 -11.50 18.44 13.54
N VAL A 440 -10.88 19.42 14.19
CA VAL A 440 -10.77 19.50 15.64
C VAL A 440 -11.70 20.62 16.11
N VAL A 441 -12.54 20.35 17.11
CA VAL A 441 -13.51 21.31 17.65
C VAL A 441 -13.42 21.35 19.18
N GLU A 442 -13.76 22.48 19.78
CA GLU A 442 -13.78 22.64 21.23
C GLU A 442 -15.15 22.29 21.81
N HIS A 443 -15.18 21.55 22.91
CA HIS A 443 -16.41 21.09 23.54
C HIS A 443 -17.24 22.24 24.14
N ALA A 444 -16.59 23.24 24.75
CA ALA A 444 -17.26 24.35 25.44
C ALA A 444 -17.93 25.34 24.48
N ALA A 445 -17.41 25.47 23.26
CA ALA A 445 -17.87 26.43 22.27
C ALA A 445 -17.81 25.82 20.85
N PRO A 446 -18.60 24.77 20.58
CA PRO A 446 -18.41 23.96 19.39
C PRO A 446 -18.76 24.74 18.12
N ILE A 447 -17.81 24.76 17.20
CA ILE A 447 -18.03 25.16 15.81
C ILE A 447 -18.26 23.87 15.03
N SER A 448 -19.44 23.72 14.43
CA SER A 448 -19.77 22.52 13.65
C SER A 448 -19.16 22.60 12.25
N PRO A 449 -18.18 21.75 11.90
CA PRO A 449 -17.51 21.82 10.60
C PRO A 449 -18.47 21.45 9.48
N THR A 450 -18.56 22.30 8.45
CA THR A 450 -19.44 22.11 7.29
C THR A 450 -18.69 22.41 5.98
N PRO A 451 -18.55 21.43 5.05
CA PRO A 451 -18.99 20.04 5.17
C PRO A 451 -18.22 19.27 6.26
N ARG A 452 -18.86 18.24 6.83
CA ARG A 452 -18.23 17.39 7.84
C ARG A 452 -17.12 16.54 7.21
N PRO A 453 -15.88 16.56 7.74
CA PRO A 453 -14.81 15.69 7.27
C PRO A 453 -14.96 14.25 7.78
N ALA A 454 -14.07 13.35 7.37
CA ALA A 454 -14.09 11.94 7.77
C ALA A 454 -14.05 11.77 9.29
N THR A 455 -13.22 12.55 9.98
CA THR A 455 -13.07 12.48 11.44
C THR A 455 -13.34 13.83 12.09
N VAL A 456 -14.07 13.83 13.21
CA VAL A 456 -14.21 15.00 14.09
C VAL A 456 -13.64 14.67 15.47
N ILE A 457 -12.59 15.38 15.88
CA ILE A 457 -12.00 15.30 17.22
C ILE A 457 -12.60 16.42 18.08
N THR A 458 -13.28 16.07 19.16
CA THR A 458 -13.83 17.02 20.13
C THR A 458 -12.90 17.10 21.33
N ILE A 459 -12.37 18.30 21.61
CA ILE A 459 -11.45 18.56 22.72
C ILE A 459 -12.21 19.21 23.87
N ALA A 460 -12.17 18.58 25.03
CA ALA A 460 -12.73 19.08 26.28
C ALA A 460 -11.63 19.28 27.34
N PRO A 461 -11.85 20.14 28.34
CA PRO A 461 -10.94 20.27 29.48
C PRO A 461 -10.70 18.92 30.19
N SER A 462 -9.52 18.74 30.78
CA SER A 462 -9.23 17.60 31.65
C SER A 462 -10.28 17.47 32.76
N GLY A 463 -10.61 16.23 33.14
CA GLY A 463 -11.67 15.92 34.11
C GLY A 463 -13.09 15.94 33.56
N THR A 464 -13.31 16.40 32.30
CA THR A 464 -14.62 16.30 31.64
C THR A 464 -14.97 14.84 31.41
N ARG A 465 -16.07 14.36 32.01
CA ARG A 465 -16.61 13.02 31.78
C ARG A 465 -17.86 13.09 30.91
N LEU A 466 -17.89 12.25 29.88
CA LEU A 466 -19.11 12.02 29.10
C LEU A 466 -20.10 11.21 29.94
N PRO A 467 -21.40 11.58 29.96
CA PRO A 467 -22.45 10.71 30.48
C PRO A 467 -22.41 9.35 29.77
N GLU A 468 -22.70 8.26 30.48
CA GLU A 468 -22.60 6.90 29.93
C GLU A 468 -23.36 6.73 28.61
N GLY A 469 -24.59 7.26 28.53
CA GLY A 469 -25.41 7.24 27.32
C GLY A 469 -24.88 8.08 26.15
N HIS A 470 -23.80 8.84 26.32
CA HIS A 470 -23.16 9.59 25.23
C HIS A 470 -21.81 8.98 24.81
N ARG A 471 -21.25 8.07 25.59
CA ARG A 471 -19.95 7.43 25.28
C ARG A 471 -20.02 6.63 23.98
N HIS A 472 -21.16 5.99 23.70
CA HIS A 472 -21.37 5.22 22.46
C HIS A 472 -21.38 6.08 21.18
N ASN A 473 -21.41 7.43 21.31
CA ASN A 473 -21.36 8.33 20.16
C ASN A 473 -19.94 8.60 19.67
N PHE A 474 -18.93 8.09 20.38
CA PHE A 474 -17.52 8.27 20.05
C PHE A 474 -16.86 6.91 19.89
N GLU A 475 -16.19 6.73 18.77
CA GLU A 475 -15.50 5.49 18.46
C GLU A 475 -14.15 5.40 19.19
N VAL A 476 -13.56 6.55 19.54
CA VAL A 476 -12.35 6.66 20.36
C VAL A 476 -12.56 7.72 21.45
N ILE A 477 -12.24 7.37 22.69
CA ILE A 477 -12.30 8.26 23.84
C ILE A 477 -10.92 8.28 24.51
N ILE A 478 -10.35 9.47 24.73
CA ILE A 478 -9.09 9.68 25.43
C ILE A 478 -9.36 10.63 26.60
N GLU A 479 -9.22 10.15 27.82
CA GLU A 479 -9.46 10.90 29.05
C GLU A 479 -8.19 10.99 29.87
N GLN A 480 -7.71 12.19 30.15
CA GLN A 480 -6.60 12.39 31.05
C GLN A 480 -7.04 12.12 32.50
N VAL A 481 -6.36 11.20 33.16
CA VAL A 481 -6.63 10.76 34.54
C VAL A 481 -5.51 11.09 35.52
N GLY A 482 -4.35 11.53 35.00
CA GLY A 482 -3.22 12.01 35.78
C GLY A 482 -2.37 13.00 34.97
N PRO A 483 -1.23 13.48 35.50
CA PRO A 483 -0.41 14.49 34.83
C PRO A 483 0.04 14.10 33.43
N ALA A 484 0.43 12.83 33.23
CA ALA A 484 0.78 12.27 31.92
C ALA A 484 0.06 10.94 31.66
N THR A 485 -0.96 10.59 32.45
CA THR A 485 -1.67 9.32 32.32
C THR A 485 -3.01 9.56 31.66
N VAL A 486 -3.30 8.80 30.61
CA VAL A 486 -4.56 8.84 29.86
C VAL A 486 -5.22 7.47 29.85
N ARG A 487 -6.53 7.45 30.02
CA ARG A 487 -7.37 6.29 29.74
C ARG A 487 -7.86 6.39 28.31
N VAL A 488 -7.63 5.35 27.54
CA VAL A 488 -8.02 5.25 26.13
C VAL A 488 -9.08 4.17 26.01
N SER A 489 -10.21 4.48 25.38
CA SER A 489 -11.24 3.50 25.02
C SER A 489 -11.40 3.50 23.50
N ALA A 490 -11.25 2.35 22.85
CA ALA A 490 -11.48 2.20 21.42
C ALA A 490 -11.82 0.74 21.08
N ALA A 491 -12.70 0.54 20.09
CA ALA A 491 -13.11 -0.79 19.63
C ALA A 491 -13.54 -1.77 20.75
N GLY A 492 -14.21 -1.24 21.79
CA GLY A 492 -14.69 -2.04 22.93
C GLY A 492 -13.62 -2.47 23.93
N LYS A 493 -12.40 -1.94 23.83
CA LYS A 493 -11.29 -2.20 24.76
C LYS A 493 -10.86 -0.90 25.45
N ASP A 494 -10.35 -1.04 26.66
CA ASP A 494 -9.83 0.06 27.48
C ASP A 494 -8.36 -0.15 27.82
N TRP A 495 -7.58 0.92 27.77
CA TRP A 495 -6.17 0.93 28.13
C TRP A 495 -5.86 2.08 29.06
N LEU A 496 -4.97 1.84 30.02
CA LEU A 496 -4.34 2.88 30.82
C LEU A 496 -2.92 3.11 30.27
N VAL A 497 -2.64 4.34 29.85
CA VAL A 497 -1.45 4.67 29.07
C VAL A 497 -0.72 5.83 29.71
N GLU A 498 0.58 5.69 29.90
CA GLU A 498 1.47 6.81 30.18
C GLU A 498 1.85 7.48 28.86
N MET A 499 1.39 8.70 28.65
CA MET A 499 1.62 9.45 27.43
C MET A 499 3.11 9.75 27.24
N ASP A 500 3.65 9.37 26.08
CA ASP A 500 5.04 9.70 25.74
C ASP A 500 5.15 11.21 25.47
N MET A 501 5.79 11.97 26.34
CA MET A 501 5.99 13.42 26.17
C MET A 501 7.34 13.71 25.50
N PHE A 502 7.47 13.42 24.20
CA PHE A 502 8.70 13.67 23.45
C PHE A 502 9.14 15.14 23.51
N ARG A 503 10.42 15.39 23.84
CA ARG A 503 10.99 16.73 23.91
C ARG A 503 10.97 17.42 22.54
N ALA A 504 11.18 16.67 21.46
CA ALA A 504 11.19 17.20 20.10
C ALA A 504 9.83 17.79 19.67
N GLU A 505 8.73 17.40 20.34
CA GLU A 505 7.40 17.94 20.05
C GLU A 505 7.15 19.30 20.72
N ASN A 506 7.94 19.70 21.72
CA ASN A 506 7.72 20.95 22.48
C ASN A 506 7.68 22.17 21.56
N ARG A 507 8.50 22.19 20.50
CA ARG A 507 8.53 23.28 19.52
C ARG A 507 7.24 23.46 18.71
N TYR A 508 6.34 22.48 18.75
CA TYR A 508 5.07 22.47 18.02
C TYR A 508 3.84 22.61 18.93
N VAL A 509 4.04 22.63 20.26
CA VAL A 509 2.93 22.70 21.22
C VAL A 509 3.09 23.85 22.23
N SER A 510 4.31 24.25 22.55
CA SER A 510 4.60 25.34 23.48
C SER A 510 4.65 26.70 22.79
N LEU A 511 4.17 27.74 23.48
CA LEU A 511 4.34 29.14 23.08
C LEU A 511 5.63 29.75 23.62
N ASP A 512 6.22 29.17 24.67
CA ASP A 512 7.43 29.69 25.28
C ASP A 512 8.65 29.43 24.37
N PRO A 513 9.46 30.46 24.06
CA PRO A 513 10.72 30.24 23.38
C PRO A 513 11.56 29.29 24.23
N VAL A 514 12.15 28.28 23.57
CA VAL A 514 13.14 27.41 24.21
C VAL A 514 14.29 28.30 24.67
N THR A 515 14.26 28.75 25.92
CA THR A 515 15.42 29.35 26.58
C THR A 515 16.44 28.23 26.71
N MET A 516 17.36 28.17 25.75
CA MET A 516 18.61 27.46 25.95
C MET A 516 19.35 28.17 27.07
N SER A 517 19.19 27.68 28.30
CA SER A 517 20.19 27.95 29.34
C SER A 517 21.50 27.36 28.86
N VAL A 518 22.35 28.21 28.30
CA VAL A 518 23.77 27.94 28.17
C VAL A 518 24.32 27.93 29.60
N MET A 519 24.68 26.75 30.09
CA MET A 519 25.69 26.59 31.12
C MET A 519 26.86 25.85 30.52
#